data_AF-A0A1F8BN76-F1
#
_entry.id   AF-A0A1F8BN76-F1
#
_cell.length_a   1.000
_cell.length_b   1.000
_cell.length_c   1.000
_cell.angle_alpha   90.00
_cell.angle_beta   90.00
_cell.angle_gamma   90.00
#
_symmetry.space_group_name_H-M   'P 1'
#
loop_
_entity.id
_entity.type
_entity.pdbx_description
1 polymer ?
#
loop_
_entity_poly.entity_id
_entity_poly.type
_entity_poly.pdbx_seq_one_letter_code
_entity_poly.pdbx_strand_id
1 'polypeptide(L)'
;MKRILISVITLGLVAALAVSITGSFFSDTETSKDNILQAGELDLKIDNTSYYNGKPYPDASWEPDDLPGHLFFNFQDLKPGDWGEDTISLRVDDNDAWACMKITHTEDDDETCNEPELKDDPTCDDPDDDKKDGELGSHLSFIFWVDDGDNVLEKDEEEGIIRQQDLVGNVFDGKIINLADALGGVLGLAGPLVGSKTYYIGKAWCFGEMTITPLPDNTGVSPEVDSGIKCDGAELNNETQTDQVLVDFEFSAYQSRNNPNFTCSGEKPSGTPTPTLTPTPPLACNKADVMLVLDRSGSISSTELVQLKTAAKDFVDSLTLALDGNHAGKSSFATTGTLNHHLTSDPTSLKAAIDAMISGGWTNLKEGIDLAKTELDNPGDGHDRADGVSLDKMIVITDGNPNRPLDGDPPPDVDAKNAADVAKAAGVEIFVVGVGSDVDATYLTNDIATAGAGHYYSASDYSGLQTILSGLDLCD
;
A
#
# COMPACT_ATOMS: atom_id res chain seq x y z
N MET A 1 -64.16 23.92 -80.76
CA MET A 1 -62.90 23.16 -80.83
C MET A 1 -62.07 23.55 -79.60
N LYS A 2 -61.66 22.54 -78.79
CA LYS A 2 -60.72 22.55 -77.64
C LYS A 2 -60.90 23.66 -76.57
N ARG A 3 -61.66 23.55 -75.48
CA ARG A 3 -61.81 22.55 -74.37
C ARG A 3 -60.68 22.58 -73.31
N ILE A 4 -61.08 22.95 -72.06
CA ILE A 4 -60.69 22.37 -70.73
C ILE A 4 -59.34 22.86 -70.16
N LEU A 5 -59.15 23.40 -68.93
CA LEU A 5 -59.96 23.71 -67.75
C LEU A 5 -59.11 24.66 -66.86
N ILE A 6 -59.50 25.92 -66.59
CA ILE A 6 -58.76 26.82 -65.64
C ILE A 6 -59.66 27.51 -64.59
N SER A 7 -60.97 27.28 -64.56
CA SER A 7 -61.81 27.96 -63.54
C SER A 7 -63.04 27.16 -63.14
N VAL A 8 -62.83 26.12 -62.35
CA VAL A 8 -63.73 25.57 -61.30
C VAL A 8 -62.78 24.74 -60.41
N ILE A 9 -62.39 25.14 -59.20
CA ILE A 9 -63.10 24.87 -57.94
C ILE A 9 -62.55 25.87 -56.90
N THR A 10 -63.34 26.91 -56.63
CA THR A 10 -63.15 27.87 -55.53
C THR A 10 -63.93 27.47 -54.27
N LEU A 11 -64.47 26.25 -54.18
CA LEU A 11 -65.28 25.81 -53.04
C LEU A 11 -65.26 24.29 -52.96
N GLY A 12 -64.20 23.75 -52.35
CA GLY A 12 -64.06 22.31 -52.19
C GLY A 12 -62.90 21.90 -51.29
N LEU A 13 -62.70 22.58 -50.16
CA LEU A 13 -61.91 22.07 -49.03
C LEU A 13 -62.16 22.89 -47.75
N VAL A 14 -63.44 23.06 -47.40
CA VAL A 14 -63.84 23.22 -45.98
C VAL A 14 -64.07 21.81 -45.45
N ALA A 15 -63.00 21.17 -44.97
CA ALA A 15 -63.00 20.05 -44.01
C ALA A 15 -61.64 19.32 -44.03
N ALA A 16 -60.61 19.97 -43.47
CA ALA A 16 -59.51 19.27 -42.81
C ALA A 16 -58.90 20.21 -41.77
N LEU A 17 -59.63 20.32 -40.65
CA LEU A 17 -59.05 20.66 -39.35
C LEU A 17 -57.98 19.62 -39.03
N ALA A 18 -56.70 20.02 -39.01
CA ALA A 18 -55.68 19.46 -38.12
C ALA A 18 -54.42 20.33 -38.19
N VAL A 19 -54.38 21.31 -37.29
CA VAL A 19 -53.20 21.77 -36.57
C VAL A 19 -51.92 21.92 -37.40
N SER A 20 -51.66 23.14 -37.87
CA SER A 20 -50.29 23.63 -37.99
C SER A 20 -49.68 23.65 -36.59
N ILE A 21 -49.06 22.54 -36.17
CA ILE A 21 -48.24 22.52 -34.97
C ILE A 21 -47.04 23.41 -35.29
N THR A 22 -46.89 24.50 -34.56
CA THR A 22 -45.60 25.17 -34.40
C THR A 22 -44.63 24.11 -33.90
N GLY A 23 -43.88 23.49 -34.79
CA GLY A 23 -42.79 22.61 -34.42
C GLY A 23 -41.71 23.46 -33.78
N SER A 24 -41.81 23.73 -32.48
CA SER A 24 -40.64 24.07 -31.69
C SER A 24 -39.81 22.80 -31.61
N PHE A 25 -38.88 22.63 -32.53
CA PHE A 25 -37.81 21.67 -32.35
C PHE A 25 -36.79 22.30 -31.41
N PHE A 26 -37.05 22.24 -30.11
CA PHE A 26 -35.96 22.24 -29.14
C PHE A 26 -35.35 20.85 -29.21
N SER A 27 -34.29 20.71 -30.01
CA SER A 27 -33.40 19.55 -29.98
C SER A 27 -32.01 20.08 -29.69
N ASP A 28 -31.49 19.80 -28.50
CA ASP A 28 -30.05 19.71 -28.32
C ASP A 28 -29.64 18.23 -28.44
N THR A 29 -28.37 18.01 -28.72
CA THR A 29 -27.78 16.67 -28.80
C THR A 29 -26.40 16.77 -28.22
N GLU A 30 -26.27 16.41 -26.95
CA GLU A 30 -24.99 16.31 -26.28
C GLU A 30 -24.28 15.04 -26.77
N THR A 31 -23.13 15.21 -27.42
CA THR A 31 -22.37 14.09 -27.97
C THR A 31 -21.07 13.95 -27.21
N SER A 32 -20.93 12.85 -26.48
CA SER A 32 -19.65 12.45 -25.90
C SER A 32 -18.92 11.55 -26.91
N LYS A 33 -17.75 11.99 -27.39
CA LYS A 33 -16.89 11.25 -28.32
C LYS A 33 -15.54 11.01 -27.67
N ASP A 34 -14.88 9.93 -28.07
CA ASP A 34 -13.52 9.58 -27.65
C ASP A 34 -13.39 9.37 -26.12
N ASN A 35 -14.45 8.91 -25.45
CA ASN A 35 -14.33 8.42 -24.07
C ASN A 35 -13.43 7.18 -24.08
N ILE A 36 -12.34 7.24 -23.33
CA ILE A 36 -11.39 6.15 -23.20
C ILE A 36 -11.34 5.75 -21.74
N LEU A 37 -11.47 4.45 -21.48
CA LEU A 37 -11.05 3.82 -20.23
C LEU A 37 -9.75 3.09 -20.55
N GLN A 38 -8.65 3.55 -19.98
CA GLN A 38 -7.32 2.96 -20.16
C GLN A 38 -6.79 2.52 -18.81
N ALA A 39 -6.32 1.27 -18.74
CA ALA A 39 -5.64 0.77 -17.56
C ALA A 39 -4.24 1.37 -17.49
N GLY A 40 -3.76 1.65 -16.27
CA GLY A 40 -2.37 2.00 -16.03
C GLY A 40 -1.44 0.81 -16.18
N GLU A 41 -0.15 1.08 -16.32
CA GLU A 41 0.92 0.08 -16.42
C GLU A 41 1.72 0.03 -15.11
N LEU A 42 2.23 -1.15 -14.78
CA LEU A 42 3.21 -1.33 -13.72
C LEU A 42 4.50 -1.78 -14.39
N ASP A 43 5.48 -0.88 -14.44
CA ASP A 43 6.76 -1.11 -15.08
C ASP A 43 7.87 -0.69 -14.10
N LEU A 44 8.73 -1.64 -13.75
CA LEU A 44 9.88 -1.42 -12.87
C LEU A 44 11.12 -1.35 -13.75
N LYS A 45 11.76 -0.19 -13.78
CA LYS A 45 13.04 0.02 -14.45
C LYS A 45 14.17 0.02 -13.44
N ILE A 46 15.28 -0.61 -13.84
CA ILE A 46 16.51 -0.68 -13.08
C ILE A 46 17.64 -0.11 -13.93
N ASP A 47 18.47 0.71 -13.31
CA ASP A 47 19.74 1.15 -13.88
C ASP A 47 20.90 0.82 -12.95
N ASN A 48 22.11 0.94 -13.48
CA ASN A 48 23.32 0.76 -12.70
C ASN A 48 24.39 1.74 -13.17
N THR A 49 25.11 2.32 -12.22
CA THR A 49 26.33 3.09 -12.48
C THR A 49 27.47 2.44 -11.71
N SER A 50 28.39 1.78 -12.41
CA SER A 50 29.47 0.99 -11.82
C SER A 50 30.82 1.69 -11.90
N TYR A 51 31.65 1.45 -10.89
CA TYR A 51 33.03 1.89 -10.80
C TYR A 51 33.94 0.71 -10.48
N TYR A 52 35.10 0.68 -11.13
CA TYR A 52 36.16 -0.30 -10.88
C TYR A 52 37.45 0.43 -10.52
N ASN A 53 37.98 0.17 -9.33
CA ASN A 53 39.15 0.84 -8.77
C ASN A 53 39.05 2.38 -8.84
N GLY A 54 37.88 2.92 -8.45
CA GLY A 54 37.60 4.37 -8.43
C GLY A 54 37.45 5.02 -9.80
N LYS A 55 37.16 4.25 -10.86
CA LYS A 55 36.91 4.77 -12.22
C LYS A 55 35.62 4.22 -12.79
N PRO A 56 34.84 5.02 -13.54
CA PRO A 56 33.63 4.53 -14.20
C PRO A 56 33.90 3.28 -15.04
N TYR A 57 33.00 2.30 -14.95
CA TYR A 57 33.06 1.02 -15.64
C TYR A 57 31.82 0.84 -16.54
N PRO A 58 31.92 1.23 -17.83
CA PRO A 58 30.78 1.25 -18.74
C PRO A 58 30.15 -0.12 -19.03
N ASP A 59 30.94 -1.20 -18.93
CA ASP A 59 30.46 -2.55 -19.28
C ASP A 59 29.45 -3.10 -18.27
N ALA A 60 29.37 -2.48 -17.08
CA ALA A 60 28.32 -2.71 -16.09
C ALA A 60 27.57 -1.41 -15.75
N SER A 61 27.53 -0.42 -16.66
CA SER A 61 26.74 0.80 -16.46
C SER A 61 25.73 0.99 -17.58
N TRP A 62 24.46 1.20 -17.24
CA TRP A 62 23.37 1.35 -18.21
C TRP A 62 22.30 2.29 -17.70
N GLU A 63 21.53 2.85 -18.63
CA GLU A 63 20.36 3.70 -18.35
C GLU A 63 19.13 2.85 -17.95
N PRO A 64 18.09 3.41 -17.33
CA PRO A 64 16.92 2.67 -16.87
C PRO A 64 16.32 1.75 -17.94
N ASP A 65 16.29 0.44 -17.66
CA ASP A 65 15.81 -0.58 -18.59
C ASP A 65 15.24 -1.81 -17.83
N ASP A 66 14.65 -2.74 -18.58
CA ASP A 66 14.35 -4.08 -18.08
C ASP A 66 15.64 -4.92 -18.02
N LEU A 67 15.79 -5.76 -16.98
CA LEU A 67 17.04 -6.48 -16.71
C LEU A 67 17.53 -7.54 -17.73
N PRO A 68 16.73 -8.14 -18.65
CA PRO A 68 17.24 -9.18 -19.53
C PRO A 68 18.46 -8.74 -20.37
N GLY A 69 19.65 -9.24 -20.01
CA GLY A 69 20.90 -8.99 -20.73
C GLY A 69 21.84 -7.95 -20.08
N HIS A 70 21.44 -7.31 -18.98
CA HIS A 70 22.30 -6.42 -18.20
C HIS A 70 23.02 -7.19 -17.08
N LEU A 71 24.25 -6.75 -16.74
CA LEU A 71 25.10 -7.41 -15.74
C LEU A 71 25.61 -6.38 -14.73
N PHE A 72 25.32 -6.57 -13.44
CA PHE A 72 25.78 -5.70 -12.35
C PHE A 72 27.28 -5.80 -12.07
N PHE A 73 27.96 -6.79 -12.63
CA PHE A 73 29.41 -6.86 -12.72
C PHE A 73 29.77 -7.88 -13.79
N ASN A 74 30.91 -7.66 -14.44
CA ASN A 74 31.45 -8.59 -15.43
C ASN A 74 32.96 -8.35 -15.53
N PHE A 75 33.70 -8.89 -14.57
CA PHE A 75 35.15 -8.75 -14.49
C PHE A 75 35.80 -10.07 -14.88
N GLN A 76 36.66 -10.01 -15.89
CA GLN A 76 37.32 -11.20 -16.48
C GLN A 76 38.77 -11.38 -15.99
N ASP A 77 39.28 -10.44 -15.19
CA ASP A 77 40.68 -10.39 -14.73
C ASP A 77 40.79 -9.59 -13.43
N LEU A 78 40.26 -10.16 -12.34
CA LEU A 78 40.38 -9.61 -10.99
C LEU A 78 41.78 -9.85 -10.43
N LYS A 79 42.34 -8.84 -9.75
CA LYS A 79 43.64 -8.90 -9.10
C LYS A 79 43.49 -8.63 -7.60
N PRO A 80 44.34 -9.24 -6.75
CA PRO A 80 44.36 -8.94 -5.33
C PRO A 80 44.36 -7.44 -5.03
N GLY A 81 43.39 -6.98 -4.23
CA GLY A 81 43.20 -5.58 -3.89
C GLY A 81 42.32 -4.78 -4.85
N ASP A 82 41.82 -5.40 -5.92
CA ASP A 82 40.79 -4.81 -6.77
C ASP A 82 39.48 -4.66 -6.01
N TRP A 83 38.78 -3.57 -6.30
CA TRP A 83 37.49 -3.27 -5.70
C TRP A 83 36.60 -2.52 -6.69
N GLY A 84 35.31 -2.46 -6.38
CA GLY A 84 34.37 -1.68 -7.15
C GLY A 84 33.15 -1.26 -6.35
N GLU A 85 32.43 -0.29 -6.90
CA GLU A 85 31.26 0.34 -6.28
C GLU A 85 30.21 0.63 -7.34
N ASP A 86 28.94 0.41 -7.02
CA ASP A 86 27.83 0.57 -7.94
C ASP A 86 26.62 1.26 -7.26
N THR A 87 26.04 2.24 -7.95
CA THR A 87 24.70 2.74 -7.65
C THR A 87 23.69 2.00 -8.52
N ILE A 88 22.87 1.17 -7.88
CA ILE A 88 21.72 0.52 -8.52
C ILE A 88 20.50 1.39 -8.24
N SER A 89 19.87 1.92 -9.28
CA SER A 89 18.63 2.71 -9.10
C SER A 89 17.40 1.90 -9.48
N LEU A 90 16.34 2.09 -8.71
CA LEU A 90 15.03 1.48 -8.92
C LEU A 90 13.98 2.55 -9.12
N ARG A 91 13.20 2.42 -10.19
CA ARG A 91 12.09 3.32 -10.47
C ARG A 91 10.89 2.56 -11.00
N VAL A 92 9.75 2.78 -10.37
CA VAL A 92 8.46 2.35 -10.89
C VAL A 92 7.79 3.55 -11.53
N ASP A 93 7.32 3.46 -12.77
CA ASP A 93 6.93 4.66 -13.52
C ASP A 93 5.69 5.37 -12.97
N ASP A 94 4.51 4.74 -13.01
CA ASP A 94 3.25 5.44 -12.73
C ASP A 94 2.57 5.01 -11.43
N ASN A 95 2.61 3.71 -11.12
CA ASN A 95 1.83 3.15 -10.01
C ASN A 95 2.74 2.78 -8.84
N ASP A 96 2.28 3.08 -7.63
CA ASP A 96 2.95 2.62 -6.42
C ASP A 96 3.03 1.08 -6.38
N ALA A 97 4.18 0.57 -5.94
CA ALA A 97 4.45 -0.86 -5.98
C ALA A 97 5.25 -1.34 -4.78
N TRP A 98 4.94 -2.55 -4.35
CA TRP A 98 5.85 -3.34 -3.54
C TRP A 98 6.98 -3.84 -4.41
N ALA A 99 8.18 -3.94 -3.85
CA ALA A 99 9.36 -4.38 -4.57
C ALA A 99 10.16 -5.38 -3.74
N CYS A 100 10.62 -6.42 -4.42
CA CYS A 100 11.47 -7.45 -3.85
C CYS A 100 12.73 -7.58 -4.70
N MET A 101 13.83 -7.92 -4.05
CA MET A 101 15.10 -8.26 -4.69
C MET A 101 15.54 -9.65 -4.24
N LYS A 102 16.18 -10.40 -5.11
CA LYS A 102 16.82 -11.66 -4.77
C LYS A 102 18.17 -11.72 -5.47
N ILE A 103 19.19 -12.08 -4.73
CA ILE A 103 20.55 -12.23 -5.24
C ILE A 103 21.00 -13.66 -4.95
N THR A 104 21.32 -14.41 -6.00
CA THR A 104 21.59 -15.85 -5.90
C THR A 104 23.00 -16.15 -6.40
N HIS A 105 23.83 -16.72 -5.53
CA HIS A 105 25.12 -17.27 -5.91
C HIS A 105 24.93 -18.57 -6.72
N THR A 106 25.17 -18.50 -8.02
CA THR A 106 24.95 -19.62 -8.94
C THR A 106 26.16 -20.53 -9.00
N GLU A 107 27.36 -19.99 -9.19
CA GLU A 107 28.60 -20.75 -9.38
C GLU A 107 29.78 -20.12 -8.60
N ASP A 108 30.67 -20.97 -8.08
CA ASP A 108 31.99 -20.68 -7.47
C ASP A 108 32.89 -21.82 -7.93
N ASP A 109 33.43 -21.73 -9.13
CA ASP A 109 33.97 -22.88 -9.86
C ASP A 109 35.46 -22.72 -10.09
N ASP A 110 36.20 -23.81 -9.91
CA ASP A 110 37.61 -23.96 -10.29
C ASP A 110 37.79 -24.07 -11.82
N GLU A 111 37.24 -23.12 -12.61
CA GLU A 111 37.03 -23.24 -14.06
C GLU A 111 38.24 -23.79 -14.86
N THR A 112 39.48 -23.52 -14.42
CA THR A 112 40.63 -24.35 -14.82
C THR A 112 41.68 -24.43 -13.72
N CYS A 113 42.28 -25.61 -13.49
CA CYS A 113 43.43 -25.74 -12.59
C CYS A 113 44.79 -25.59 -13.31
N ASN A 114 45.52 -24.49 -13.11
CA ASN A 114 46.83 -24.27 -13.73
C ASN A 114 47.90 -23.76 -12.74
N GLU A 115 49.16 -24.14 -12.92
CA GLU A 115 50.24 -23.56 -12.10
C GLU A 115 50.37 -22.03 -12.29
N PRO A 116 50.48 -21.22 -11.21
CA PRO A 116 50.83 -21.59 -9.84
C PRO A 116 49.68 -21.93 -8.86
N GLU A 117 48.43 -21.96 -9.31
CA GLU A 117 47.24 -22.25 -8.49
C GLU A 117 47.36 -23.60 -7.78
N LEU A 118 47.61 -24.67 -8.53
CA LEU A 118 47.79 -26.06 -8.04
C LEU A 118 48.84 -26.23 -6.94
N LYS A 119 49.75 -25.28 -6.81
CA LYS A 119 50.77 -25.30 -5.77
C LYS A 119 50.24 -24.76 -4.44
N ASP A 120 49.34 -23.80 -4.49
CA ASP A 120 48.78 -23.12 -3.33
C ASP A 120 47.40 -23.72 -2.97
N ASP A 121 46.62 -24.20 -3.96
CA ASP A 121 45.51 -25.13 -3.81
C ASP A 121 45.75 -26.48 -4.52
N PRO A 122 46.19 -27.51 -3.78
CA PRO A 122 46.36 -28.85 -4.34
C PRO A 122 45.04 -29.63 -4.53
N THR A 123 43.89 -29.06 -4.16
CA THR A 123 42.59 -29.74 -4.24
C THR A 123 41.80 -29.50 -5.52
N CYS A 124 42.11 -28.46 -6.29
CA CYS A 124 41.53 -28.15 -7.59
C CYS A 124 41.59 -29.37 -8.52
N ASP A 125 40.42 -29.79 -9.00
CA ASP A 125 40.27 -31.02 -9.78
C ASP A 125 39.46 -30.89 -11.09
N ASP A 126 39.31 -29.68 -11.60
CA ASP A 126 38.56 -29.33 -12.82
C ASP A 126 39.26 -29.76 -14.14
N PRO A 127 38.53 -30.12 -15.23
CA PRO A 127 37.08 -30.11 -15.37
C PRO A 127 36.38 -31.24 -14.61
N ASP A 128 35.39 -30.86 -13.83
CA ASP A 128 34.58 -31.69 -12.97
C ASP A 128 33.06 -31.33 -13.12
N ASP A 129 32.18 -31.88 -12.27
CA ASP A 129 30.73 -31.58 -12.32
C ASP A 129 30.26 -30.65 -11.15
N ASP A 130 31.14 -30.26 -10.22
CA ASP A 130 30.84 -29.50 -8.99
C ASP A 130 31.16 -27.99 -9.11
N LYS A 131 30.19 -27.20 -9.59
CA LYS A 131 30.35 -25.75 -9.84
C LYS A 131 30.41 -24.84 -8.61
N LYS A 132 30.81 -25.36 -7.45
CA LYS A 132 30.82 -24.68 -6.15
C LYS A 132 32.05 -25.07 -5.31
N ASP A 133 33.11 -25.52 -5.96
CA ASP A 133 34.37 -25.95 -5.35
C ASP A 133 35.45 -24.86 -5.30
N GLY A 134 35.33 -23.79 -6.10
CA GLY A 134 36.31 -22.71 -6.18
C GLY A 134 36.42 -21.81 -4.95
N GLU A 135 37.55 -21.11 -4.84
CA GLU A 135 37.90 -20.30 -3.67
C GLU A 135 37.61 -18.80 -3.84
N LEU A 136 37.50 -18.28 -5.06
CA LEU A 136 37.36 -16.85 -5.32
C LEU A 136 36.22 -16.20 -4.54
N GLY A 137 35.06 -16.84 -4.41
CA GLY A 137 33.95 -16.30 -3.62
C GLY A 137 34.25 -16.17 -2.12
N SER A 138 35.17 -16.99 -1.60
CA SER A 138 35.65 -16.91 -0.20
C SER A 138 36.63 -15.75 0.04
N HIS A 139 37.07 -15.07 -1.02
CA HIS A 139 37.98 -13.92 -0.96
C HIS A 139 37.37 -12.64 -1.52
N LEU A 140 36.13 -12.71 -2.02
CA LEU A 140 35.35 -11.58 -2.46
C LEU A 140 34.36 -11.16 -1.37
N SER A 141 34.59 -9.98 -0.80
CA SER A 141 33.67 -9.39 0.16
C SER A 141 32.74 -8.38 -0.51
N PHE A 142 31.48 -8.37 -0.11
CA PHE A 142 30.45 -7.46 -0.60
C PHE A 142 29.71 -6.77 0.55
N ILE A 143 29.26 -5.55 0.33
CA ILE A 143 28.33 -4.80 1.18
C ILE A 143 27.27 -4.14 0.30
N PHE A 144 26.05 -4.03 0.84
CA PHE A 144 24.94 -3.31 0.20
C PHE A 144 24.29 -2.37 1.20
N TRP A 145 23.96 -1.15 0.81
CA TRP A 145 23.29 -0.16 1.66
C TRP A 145 22.22 0.60 0.89
N VAL A 146 21.31 1.24 1.62
CA VAL A 146 20.41 2.26 1.07
C VAL A 146 21.23 3.51 0.83
N ASP A 147 21.29 3.93 -0.43
CA ASP A 147 22.14 5.01 -0.90
C ASP A 147 21.28 6.24 -1.23
N ASP A 148 21.89 7.42 -1.22
CA ASP A 148 21.23 8.66 -1.63
C ASP A 148 21.44 9.01 -3.13
N GLY A 149 22.24 8.19 -3.84
CA GLY A 149 22.54 8.29 -5.26
C GLY A 149 23.95 8.77 -5.58
N ASP A 150 24.82 8.93 -4.58
CA ASP A 150 26.21 9.36 -4.77
C ASP A 150 27.23 8.20 -4.83
N ASN A 151 26.79 6.97 -4.51
CA ASN A 151 27.58 5.74 -4.49
C ASN A 151 28.70 5.71 -3.42
N VAL A 152 28.54 6.42 -2.31
CA VAL A 152 29.55 6.48 -1.25
C VAL A 152 28.87 6.26 0.09
N LEU A 153 29.30 5.24 0.84
CA LEU A 153 28.72 4.99 2.16
C LEU A 153 29.02 6.13 3.14
N GLU A 154 27.97 6.81 3.59
CA GLU A 154 28.03 7.87 4.59
C GLU A 154 27.56 7.41 5.98
N LYS A 155 27.85 8.21 7.02
CA LYS A 155 27.52 7.85 8.42
C LYS A 155 26.03 7.74 8.71
N ASP A 156 25.22 8.55 8.03
CA ASP A 156 23.76 8.50 8.15
C ASP A 156 23.14 7.31 7.40
N GLU A 157 23.91 6.65 6.53
CA GLU A 157 23.51 5.47 5.78
C GLU A 157 23.92 4.15 6.47
N GLU A 158 24.73 4.20 7.52
CA GLU A 158 25.14 3.00 8.30
C GLU A 158 23.93 2.25 8.89
N GLU A 159 22.85 2.95 9.22
CA GLU A 159 21.60 2.33 9.68
C GLU A 159 20.81 1.66 8.54
N GLY A 160 21.12 2.00 7.29
CA GLY A 160 20.52 1.50 6.04
C GLY A 160 21.28 0.35 5.38
N ILE A 161 22.23 -0.30 6.06
CA ILE A 161 22.96 -1.44 5.49
C ILE A 161 22.00 -2.63 5.25
N ILE A 162 21.82 -2.98 3.98
CA ILE A 162 20.94 -4.06 3.49
C ILE A 162 21.59 -5.43 3.72
N ARG A 163 22.88 -5.56 3.41
CA ARG A 163 23.70 -6.74 3.67
C ARG A 163 25.01 -6.27 4.27
N GLN A 164 25.32 -6.77 5.47
CA GLN A 164 26.58 -6.49 6.14
C GLN A 164 27.75 -7.00 5.29
N GLN A 165 28.90 -6.35 5.45
CA GLN A 165 30.14 -6.78 4.83
C GLN A 165 30.40 -8.25 5.16
N ASP A 166 30.37 -9.11 4.14
CA ASP A 166 30.62 -10.54 4.27
C ASP A 166 31.07 -11.10 2.90
N LEU A 167 31.34 -12.39 2.83
CA LEU A 167 31.81 -13.09 1.63
C LEU A 167 30.65 -13.54 0.71
N VAL A 168 30.93 -13.82 -0.56
CA VAL A 168 29.95 -14.19 -1.60
C VAL A 168 28.93 -15.20 -1.12
N GLY A 169 29.37 -16.33 -0.55
CA GLY A 169 28.47 -17.40 -0.10
C GLY A 169 27.50 -17.00 1.02
N ASN A 170 27.83 -15.97 1.80
CA ASN A 170 26.98 -15.44 2.87
C ASN A 170 26.09 -14.28 2.38
N VAL A 171 26.63 -13.40 1.54
CA VAL A 171 25.91 -12.23 1.03
C VAL A 171 24.83 -12.65 0.02
N PHE A 172 25.13 -13.61 -0.84
CA PHE A 172 24.28 -14.05 -1.95
C PHE A 172 23.58 -15.37 -1.65
N ASP A 173 22.92 -15.41 -0.49
CA ASP A 173 22.25 -16.59 0.06
C ASP A 173 20.94 -17.00 -0.66
N GLY A 174 20.57 -16.32 -1.74
CA GLY A 174 19.33 -16.57 -2.49
C GLY A 174 18.07 -16.21 -1.70
N LYS A 175 18.18 -15.59 -0.52
CA LYS A 175 17.00 -15.14 0.23
C LYS A 175 16.44 -13.88 -0.41
N ILE A 176 15.12 -13.81 -0.43
CA ILE A 176 14.41 -12.63 -0.90
C ILE A 176 14.62 -11.50 0.12
N ILE A 177 15.01 -10.35 -0.39
CA ILE A 177 15.15 -9.08 0.30
C ILE A 177 13.88 -8.27 0.01
N ASN A 178 13.16 -7.90 1.06
CA ASN A 178 12.03 -6.99 0.99
C ASN A 178 12.54 -5.55 0.82
N LEU A 179 12.62 -5.06 -0.41
CA LEU A 179 12.97 -3.67 -0.68
C LEU A 179 11.89 -2.73 -0.14
N ALA A 180 10.63 -3.06 -0.45
CA ALA A 180 9.44 -2.45 0.11
C ALA A 180 8.26 -3.43 0.08
N ASP A 181 7.70 -3.79 1.23
CA ASP A 181 6.49 -4.59 1.33
C ASP A 181 5.59 -4.14 2.50
N ALA A 182 4.47 -4.82 2.72
CA ALA A 182 3.48 -4.45 3.75
C ALA A 182 4.00 -4.52 5.20
N LEU A 183 5.11 -5.21 5.45
CA LEU A 183 5.79 -5.28 6.76
C LEU A 183 6.89 -4.22 6.92
N GLY A 184 7.12 -3.40 5.89
CA GLY A 184 8.28 -2.52 5.78
C GLY A 184 9.37 -3.15 4.91
N GLY A 185 10.40 -2.38 4.59
CA GLY A 185 11.48 -2.84 3.72
C GLY A 185 12.80 -2.21 4.07
N VAL A 186 13.86 -2.75 3.48
CA VAL A 186 15.23 -2.28 3.72
C VAL A 186 15.45 -0.83 3.29
N LEU A 187 14.62 -0.31 2.36
CA LEU A 187 14.65 1.10 1.93
C LEU A 187 14.09 2.08 2.99
N GLY A 188 13.73 1.62 4.18
CA GLY A 188 13.24 2.47 5.27
C GLY A 188 11.87 3.11 5.02
N LEU A 189 11.13 2.61 4.03
CA LEU A 189 9.82 3.15 3.65
C LEU A 189 8.71 2.60 4.55
N ALA A 190 7.78 3.47 4.95
CA ALA A 190 6.56 3.10 5.67
C ALA A 190 5.44 2.55 4.75
N GLY A 191 5.75 2.29 3.47
CA GLY A 191 4.78 1.95 2.43
C GLY A 191 5.47 1.54 1.13
N PRO A 192 4.71 1.45 0.01
CA PRO A 192 5.26 1.00 -1.26
C PRO A 192 6.29 1.99 -1.83
N LEU A 193 7.04 1.54 -2.84
CA LEU A 193 7.74 2.45 -3.72
C LEU A 193 6.71 3.40 -4.35
N VAL A 194 6.98 4.69 -4.27
CA VAL A 194 6.11 5.72 -4.86
C VAL A 194 6.36 5.76 -6.36
N GLY A 195 5.29 5.75 -7.15
CA GLY A 195 5.37 5.92 -8.60
C GLY A 195 6.17 7.17 -8.98
N SER A 196 6.95 7.07 -10.05
CA SER A 196 7.84 8.10 -10.60
C SER A 196 8.96 8.58 -9.66
N LYS A 197 9.17 7.90 -8.52
CA LYS A 197 10.29 8.17 -7.62
C LYS A 197 11.40 7.14 -7.83
N THR A 198 12.63 7.63 -7.89
CA THR A 198 13.83 6.79 -7.91
C THR A 198 14.33 6.53 -6.49
N TYR A 199 14.79 5.31 -6.26
CA TYR A 199 15.43 4.85 -5.02
C TYR A 199 16.79 4.25 -5.37
N TYR A 200 17.76 4.33 -4.47
CA TYR A 200 19.13 3.90 -4.75
C TYR A 200 19.59 2.83 -3.76
N ILE A 201 20.32 1.85 -4.30
CA ILE A 201 21.04 0.83 -3.54
C ILE A 201 22.50 0.97 -3.90
N GLY A 202 23.32 1.28 -2.91
CA GLY A 202 24.76 1.25 -3.03
C GLY A 202 25.26 -0.19 -2.88
N LYS A 203 26.25 -0.56 -3.68
CA LYS A 203 26.94 -1.85 -3.60
C LYS A 203 28.43 -1.58 -3.65
N ALA A 204 29.19 -2.24 -2.80
CA ALA A 204 30.64 -2.27 -2.93
C ALA A 204 31.18 -3.69 -2.78
N TRP A 205 32.32 -3.93 -3.41
CA TRP A 205 33.01 -5.21 -3.33
C TRP A 205 34.53 -5.05 -3.31
N CYS A 206 35.22 -6.03 -2.75
CA CYS A 206 36.67 -6.07 -2.61
C CYS A 206 37.17 -7.50 -2.76
N PHE A 207 38.19 -7.68 -3.59
CA PHE A 207 38.95 -8.91 -3.67
C PHE A 207 40.12 -8.86 -2.69
N GLY A 208 39.88 -9.32 -1.46
CA GLY A 208 40.79 -9.23 -0.32
C GLY A 208 40.12 -8.75 0.96
N GLU A 209 40.91 -8.19 1.89
CA GLU A 209 40.41 -7.64 3.14
C GLU A 209 39.82 -6.24 2.91
N MET A 210 38.49 -6.13 3.01
CA MET A 210 37.79 -4.86 2.92
C MET A 210 37.78 -4.14 4.28
N THR A 211 38.20 -2.87 4.27
CA THR A 211 38.01 -1.93 5.36
C THR A 211 37.15 -0.78 4.88
N ILE A 212 36.00 -0.57 5.54
CA ILE A 212 35.08 0.53 5.24
C ILE A 212 35.24 1.62 6.31
N THR A 213 35.35 2.86 5.86
CA THR A 213 35.37 4.07 6.69
C THR A 213 34.31 5.02 6.16
N PRO A 214 33.07 4.95 6.68
CA PRO A 214 31.97 5.79 6.21
C PRO A 214 32.35 7.27 6.26
N LEU A 215 32.07 7.98 5.18
CA LEU A 215 32.38 9.40 5.08
C LEU A 215 31.40 10.23 5.91
N PRO A 216 31.79 11.45 6.33
CA PRO A 216 30.82 12.39 6.89
C PRO A 216 29.68 12.67 5.92
N ASP A 217 28.48 12.88 6.46
CA ASP A 217 27.24 13.12 5.71
C ASP A 217 27.42 14.24 4.67
N ASN A 218 26.94 14.00 3.45
CA ASN A 218 26.99 14.87 2.27
C ASN A 218 28.42 15.32 1.90
N THR A 219 29.41 14.47 2.16
CA THR A 219 30.81 14.72 1.74
C THR A 219 31.33 13.69 0.75
N GLY A 220 30.64 12.55 0.63
CA GLY A 220 30.63 11.76 -0.59
C GLY A 220 30.15 12.60 -1.76
N VAL A 221 30.72 12.35 -2.93
CA VAL A 221 30.31 13.00 -4.19
C VAL A 221 30.34 11.97 -5.30
N SER A 222 31.36 11.11 -5.26
CA SER A 222 31.50 9.92 -6.09
C SER A 222 32.70 9.08 -5.62
N PRO A 223 32.74 7.78 -5.96
CA PRO A 223 33.90 6.90 -5.82
C PRO A 223 35.21 7.42 -6.43
N GLU A 224 35.14 8.35 -7.40
CA GLU A 224 36.34 8.93 -8.03
C GLU A 224 37.11 9.88 -7.09
N VAL A 225 36.46 10.39 -6.04
CA VAL A 225 37.04 11.36 -5.11
C VAL A 225 37.51 10.65 -3.85
N ASP A 226 36.59 9.99 -3.16
CA ASP A 226 36.84 9.19 -1.97
C ASP A 226 35.66 8.21 -1.82
N SER A 227 35.95 6.92 -1.83
CA SER A 227 34.95 5.86 -1.64
C SER A 227 34.71 5.54 -0.17
N GLY A 228 35.61 5.94 0.73
CA GLY A 228 35.64 5.41 2.09
C GLY A 228 36.00 3.92 2.15
N ILE A 229 36.33 3.27 1.03
CA ILE A 229 36.67 1.84 0.96
C ILE A 229 38.16 1.65 0.71
N LYS A 230 38.78 0.83 1.55
CA LYS A 230 40.14 0.31 1.33
C LYS A 230 40.05 -1.20 1.15
N CYS A 231 40.53 -1.68 0.01
CA CYS A 231 40.67 -3.09 -0.28
C CYS A 231 42.15 -3.51 -0.20
N ASP A 232 42.45 -4.53 0.61
CA ASP A 232 43.81 -5.02 0.83
C ASP A 232 43.95 -6.48 0.41
N GLY A 233 44.59 -6.72 -0.74
CA GLY A 233 44.84 -8.07 -1.26
C GLY A 233 46.14 -8.72 -0.77
N ALA A 234 46.83 -8.14 0.23
CA ALA A 234 48.19 -8.58 0.59
C ALA A 234 48.28 -10.03 1.11
N GLU A 235 47.21 -10.55 1.69
CA GLU A 235 47.15 -11.91 2.24
C GLU A 235 46.69 -12.97 1.23
N LEU A 236 46.32 -12.55 0.00
CA LEU A 236 45.90 -13.46 -1.07
C LEU A 236 47.11 -14.17 -1.71
N ASN A 237 46.93 -15.44 -2.09
CA ASN A 237 47.92 -16.25 -2.80
C ASN A 237 47.40 -16.58 -4.23
N ASN A 238 47.84 -17.68 -4.85
CA ASN A 238 47.38 -18.06 -6.19
C ASN A 238 46.20 -19.05 -6.19
N GLU A 239 45.61 -19.40 -5.03
CA GLU A 239 44.54 -20.40 -4.95
C GLU A 239 43.32 -20.00 -5.79
N THR A 240 42.94 -18.72 -5.76
CA THR A 240 41.80 -18.19 -6.53
C THR A 240 42.07 -17.92 -8.01
N GLN A 241 43.18 -18.42 -8.55
CA GLN A 241 43.53 -18.12 -9.93
C GLN A 241 42.67 -18.97 -10.84
N THR A 242 42.16 -18.37 -11.91
CA THR A 242 41.32 -19.05 -12.90
C THR A 242 39.93 -19.48 -12.44
N ASP A 243 39.60 -19.33 -11.15
CA ASP A 243 38.26 -19.50 -10.62
C ASP A 243 37.24 -18.51 -11.23
N GLN A 244 35.96 -18.86 -11.06
CA GLN A 244 34.84 -18.05 -11.48
C GLN A 244 33.76 -17.97 -10.40
N VAL A 245 33.23 -16.76 -10.18
CA VAL A 245 32.02 -16.54 -9.38
C VAL A 245 30.91 -15.99 -10.27
N LEU A 246 29.75 -16.67 -10.29
CA LEU A 246 28.54 -16.21 -10.96
C LEU A 246 27.41 -15.90 -9.95
N VAL A 247 26.69 -14.81 -10.20
CA VAL A 247 25.60 -14.34 -9.34
C VAL A 247 24.47 -13.79 -10.19
N ASP A 248 23.25 -14.25 -9.89
CA ASP A 248 22.03 -13.78 -10.53
C ASP A 248 21.32 -12.74 -9.65
N PHE A 249 20.88 -11.64 -10.28
CA PHE A 249 20.05 -10.60 -9.66
C PHE A 249 18.63 -10.68 -10.23
N GLU A 250 17.65 -10.70 -9.34
CA GLU A 250 16.23 -10.64 -9.70
C GLU A 250 15.56 -9.51 -8.93
N PHE A 251 14.81 -8.68 -9.65
CA PHE A 251 13.96 -7.63 -9.08
C PHE A 251 12.52 -7.88 -9.54
N SER A 252 11.57 -7.69 -8.64
CA SER A 252 10.14 -7.86 -8.92
C SER A 252 9.33 -6.73 -8.29
N ALA A 253 8.30 -6.28 -9.01
CA ALA A 253 7.37 -5.26 -8.55
C ALA A 253 5.93 -5.77 -8.59
N TYR A 254 5.14 -5.40 -7.58
CA TYR A 254 3.74 -5.77 -7.42
C TYR A 254 2.92 -4.55 -7.08
N GLN A 255 1.84 -4.30 -7.82
CA GLN A 255 1.00 -3.12 -7.59
C GLN A 255 0.49 -3.07 -6.15
N SER A 256 0.71 -1.95 -5.46
CA SER A 256 0.37 -1.84 -4.03
C SER A 256 -1.13 -1.73 -3.79
N ARG A 257 -1.82 -0.94 -4.63
CA ARG A 257 -3.25 -0.60 -4.50
C ARG A 257 -4.17 -1.79 -4.31
N ASN A 258 -3.95 -2.87 -5.06
CA ASN A 258 -4.78 -4.06 -5.03
C ASN A 258 -4.20 -5.18 -4.15
N ASN A 259 -3.01 -4.97 -3.57
CA ASN A 259 -2.30 -5.95 -2.76
C ASN A 259 -1.76 -5.32 -1.46
N PRO A 260 -2.59 -4.72 -0.60
CA PRO A 260 -2.12 -3.95 0.57
C PRO A 260 -1.37 -4.78 1.62
N ASN A 261 -1.54 -6.10 1.62
CA ASN A 261 -0.89 -7.04 2.54
C ASN A 261 0.19 -7.90 1.87
N PHE A 262 0.68 -7.47 0.70
CA PHE A 262 1.73 -8.20 -0.01
C PHE A 262 3.03 -8.20 0.80
N THR A 263 3.67 -9.35 0.87
CA THR A 263 4.98 -9.54 1.49
C THR A 263 5.87 -10.33 0.54
N CYS A 264 7.15 -9.96 0.48
CA CYS A 264 8.11 -10.60 -0.41
C CYS A 264 8.40 -12.07 -0.01
N SER A 265 8.26 -12.40 1.27
CA SER A 265 8.45 -13.74 1.81
C SER A 265 7.24 -14.67 1.60
N GLY A 266 6.09 -14.14 1.15
CA GLY A 266 4.82 -14.86 1.12
C GLY A 266 4.25 -15.14 2.52
N GLU A 267 4.91 -14.67 3.59
CA GLU A 267 4.38 -14.71 4.94
C GLU A 267 3.21 -13.75 5.02
N LYS A 268 2.01 -14.26 5.33
CA LYS A 268 0.95 -13.38 5.78
C LYS A 268 1.48 -12.69 7.05
N PRO A 269 1.39 -11.36 7.18
CA PRO A 269 1.74 -10.64 8.41
C PRO A 269 1.21 -11.40 9.64
N SER A 270 2.10 -12.14 10.31
CA SER A 270 1.73 -13.03 11.42
C SER A 270 1.84 -12.23 12.70
N GLY A 271 0.75 -11.53 12.99
CA GLY A 271 0.70 -10.49 14.00
C GLY A 271 0.27 -9.21 13.30
N THR A 272 -0.90 -8.73 13.64
CA THR A 272 -1.38 -7.40 13.28
C THR A 272 -0.27 -6.39 13.64
N PRO A 273 0.41 -5.75 12.67
CA PRO A 273 1.31 -4.66 12.98
C PRO A 273 0.44 -3.45 13.30
N THR A 274 0.50 -3.04 14.56
CA THR A 274 0.12 -1.72 15.05
C THR A 274 0.91 -0.66 14.27
N PRO A 275 0.28 0.20 13.44
CA PRO A 275 0.95 1.38 12.91
C PRO A 275 1.12 2.35 14.08
N THR A 276 2.36 2.48 14.54
CA THR A 276 2.76 3.60 15.39
C THR A 276 2.96 4.81 14.47
N LEU A 277 1.88 5.46 14.07
CA LEU A 277 1.94 6.79 13.48
C LEU A 277 2.03 7.81 14.61
N THR A 278 3.22 8.37 14.79
CA THR A 278 3.38 9.69 15.42
C THR A 278 2.73 10.70 14.46
N PRO A 279 1.99 11.71 14.97
CA PRO A 279 0.71 12.11 14.42
C PRO A 279 0.85 12.75 13.02
N THR A 280 0.30 12.06 12.02
CA THR A 280 -0.22 12.73 10.82
C THR A 280 -1.23 13.79 11.29
N PRO A 281 -1.21 15.01 10.73
CA PRO A 281 -2.15 16.06 11.09
C PRO A 281 -3.60 15.55 11.02
N PRO A 282 -4.53 16.18 11.77
CA PRO A 282 -5.90 15.71 11.91
C PRO A 282 -6.55 15.48 10.55
N LEU A 283 -7.52 14.56 10.50
CA LEU A 283 -8.42 14.37 9.35
C LEU A 283 -8.87 15.74 8.82
N ALA A 284 -8.22 16.23 7.76
CA ALA A 284 -8.47 17.54 7.20
C ALA A 284 -9.67 17.50 6.23
N CYS A 285 -10.68 16.70 6.55
CA CYS A 285 -11.97 16.79 5.91
C CYS A 285 -12.59 18.05 6.47
N ASN A 286 -12.56 19.15 5.72
CA ASN A 286 -13.22 20.36 6.16
C ASN A 286 -14.72 20.17 5.95
N LYS A 287 -15.40 19.52 6.92
CA LYS A 287 -16.88 19.42 7.11
C LYS A 287 -17.55 18.04 6.91
N ALA A 288 -17.05 16.98 7.54
CA ALA A 288 -17.78 15.69 7.60
C ALA A 288 -18.69 15.60 8.84
N ASP A 289 -19.84 14.94 8.68
CA ASP A 289 -20.74 14.58 9.78
C ASP A 289 -20.66 13.05 9.99
N VAL A 290 -20.15 12.63 11.15
CA VAL A 290 -19.73 11.23 11.40
C VAL A 290 -20.57 10.58 12.50
N MET A 291 -21.27 9.49 12.19
CA MET A 291 -21.99 8.70 13.20
C MET A 291 -21.24 7.41 13.56
N LEU A 292 -20.85 7.28 14.82
CA LEU A 292 -20.38 6.02 15.40
C LEU A 292 -21.58 5.12 15.73
N VAL A 293 -21.61 3.91 15.18
CA VAL A 293 -22.67 2.91 15.37
C VAL A 293 -22.07 1.71 16.08
N LEU A 294 -22.15 1.72 17.41
CA LEU A 294 -21.35 0.85 18.26
C LEU A 294 -22.17 -0.31 18.84
N ASP A 295 -21.72 -1.54 18.58
CA ASP A 295 -22.27 -2.72 19.23
C ASP A 295 -21.94 -2.71 20.73
N ARG A 296 -22.95 -3.02 21.53
CA ARG A 296 -22.85 -3.24 22.98
C ARG A 296 -23.63 -4.49 23.39
N SER A 297 -23.72 -5.47 22.50
CA SER A 297 -24.39 -6.74 22.75
C SER A 297 -23.66 -7.58 23.79
N GLY A 298 -24.30 -8.66 24.25
CA GLY A 298 -23.79 -9.49 25.33
C GLY A 298 -22.60 -10.39 24.97
N SER A 299 -22.24 -10.50 23.68
CA SER A 299 -20.99 -11.14 23.24
C SER A 299 -19.76 -10.36 23.67
N ILE A 300 -19.90 -9.04 23.80
CA ILE A 300 -18.82 -8.13 24.17
C ILE A 300 -18.58 -8.17 25.69
N SER A 301 -17.44 -8.71 26.10
CA SER A 301 -17.02 -8.71 27.50
C SER A 301 -16.78 -7.30 28.04
N SER A 302 -16.71 -7.16 29.36
CA SER A 302 -16.39 -5.86 29.98
C SER A 302 -15.01 -5.34 29.57
N THR A 303 -14.06 -6.23 29.29
CA THR A 303 -12.70 -5.88 28.85
C THR A 303 -12.72 -5.38 27.41
N GLU A 304 -13.38 -6.10 26.51
CA GLU A 304 -13.54 -5.72 25.11
C GLU A 304 -14.31 -4.41 24.96
N LEU A 305 -15.34 -4.20 25.80
CA LEU A 305 -16.08 -2.95 25.83
C LEU A 305 -15.20 -1.76 26.26
N VAL A 306 -14.24 -1.96 27.17
CA VAL A 306 -13.27 -0.91 27.53
C VAL A 306 -12.34 -0.59 26.36
N GLN A 307 -11.92 -1.59 25.60
CA GLN A 307 -11.10 -1.41 24.40
C GLN A 307 -11.87 -0.68 23.29
N LEU A 308 -13.12 -1.08 23.02
CA LEU A 308 -14.04 -0.38 22.11
C LEU A 308 -14.20 1.09 22.48
N LYS A 309 -14.47 1.37 23.76
CA LYS A 309 -14.61 2.74 24.28
C LYS A 309 -13.32 3.55 24.09
N THR A 310 -12.17 2.93 24.32
CA THR A 310 -10.87 3.61 24.18
C THR A 310 -10.64 3.99 22.71
N ALA A 311 -10.74 3.01 21.80
CA ALA A 311 -10.57 3.24 20.37
C ALA A 311 -11.56 4.29 19.80
N ALA A 312 -12.84 4.22 20.20
CA ALA A 312 -13.84 5.18 19.76
C ALA A 312 -13.56 6.61 20.26
N LYS A 313 -13.03 6.77 21.48
CA LYS A 313 -12.66 8.10 22.02
C LYS A 313 -11.43 8.67 21.33
N ASP A 314 -10.43 7.83 21.05
CA ASP A 314 -9.21 8.23 20.35
C ASP A 314 -9.53 8.66 18.91
N PHE A 315 -10.47 7.97 18.25
CA PHE A 315 -11.00 8.38 16.95
C PHE A 315 -11.76 9.71 17.02
N VAL A 316 -12.59 9.94 18.05
CA VAL A 316 -13.22 11.26 18.27
C VAL A 316 -12.19 12.38 18.41
N ASP A 317 -11.05 12.10 19.05
CA ASP A 317 -9.95 13.06 19.18
C ASP A 317 -9.25 13.33 17.84
N SER A 318 -9.13 12.34 16.95
CA SER A 318 -8.52 12.51 15.62
C SER A 318 -9.39 13.28 14.62
N LEU A 319 -10.72 13.28 14.80
CA LEU A 319 -11.66 14.05 13.97
C LEU A 319 -11.53 15.56 14.14
N THR A 320 -10.90 16.04 15.23
CA THR A 320 -10.78 17.47 15.56
C THR A 320 -12.09 18.24 15.41
N LEU A 321 -13.10 17.83 16.18
CA LEU A 321 -14.44 18.39 16.10
C LEU A 321 -14.45 19.92 16.31
N ALA A 322 -15.18 20.63 15.45
CA ALA A 322 -15.25 22.09 15.46
C ALA A 322 -16.58 22.58 14.88
N LEU A 323 -17.05 23.75 15.32
CA LEU A 323 -18.35 24.32 14.92
C LEU A 323 -18.52 24.54 13.40
N ASP A 324 -17.42 24.76 12.69
CA ASP A 324 -17.40 24.93 11.22
C ASP A 324 -16.50 23.87 10.55
N GLY A 325 -16.32 22.73 11.23
CA GLY A 325 -15.50 21.60 10.79
C GLY A 325 -16.28 20.30 10.95
N ASN A 326 -15.62 19.26 11.44
CA ASN A 326 -16.25 17.97 11.63
C ASN A 326 -17.23 17.97 12.82
N HIS A 327 -18.37 17.33 12.64
CA HIS A 327 -19.22 16.90 13.74
C HIS A 327 -19.23 15.39 13.87
N ALA A 328 -19.44 14.92 15.10
CA ALA A 328 -19.64 13.50 15.33
C ALA A 328 -20.74 13.25 16.34
N GLY A 329 -21.40 12.11 16.18
CA GLY A 329 -22.45 11.62 17.04
C GLY A 329 -22.32 10.12 17.26
N LYS A 330 -23.25 9.53 18.01
CA LYS A 330 -23.20 8.11 18.33
C LYS A 330 -24.57 7.50 18.52
N SER A 331 -24.80 6.39 17.82
CA SER A 331 -25.79 5.37 18.21
C SER A 331 -25.09 4.14 18.78
N SER A 332 -25.78 3.39 19.63
CA SER A 332 -25.33 2.05 20.03
C SER A 332 -26.48 1.07 20.00
N PHE A 333 -26.17 -0.21 19.79
CA PHE A 333 -27.18 -1.24 19.68
C PHE A 333 -26.85 -2.48 20.52
N ALA A 334 -27.92 -3.08 21.02
CA ALA A 334 -27.92 -4.38 21.64
C ALA A 334 -29.24 -5.08 21.29
N THR A 335 -30.06 -5.48 22.26
CA THR A 335 -31.44 -5.93 21.99
C THR A 335 -32.25 -4.84 21.28
N THR A 336 -31.98 -3.58 21.62
CA THR A 336 -32.52 -2.38 20.97
C THR A 336 -31.39 -1.39 20.69
N GLY A 337 -31.59 -0.55 19.68
CA GLY A 337 -30.79 0.63 19.39
C GLY A 337 -31.06 1.78 20.37
N THR A 338 -30.13 2.71 20.48
CA THR A 338 -30.29 3.97 21.21
C THR A 338 -29.41 5.03 20.57
N LEU A 339 -29.98 6.19 20.22
CA LEU A 339 -29.20 7.37 19.87
C LEU A 339 -28.66 7.95 21.17
N ASN A 340 -27.37 7.78 21.41
CA ASN A 340 -26.73 8.16 22.68
C ASN A 340 -26.25 9.60 22.66
N HIS A 341 -25.92 10.11 21.47
CA HIS A 341 -25.45 11.47 21.28
C HIS A 341 -25.81 11.94 19.88
N HIS A 342 -26.42 13.11 19.78
CA HIS A 342 -26.62 13.83 18.52
C HIS A 342 -25.26 14.28 17.94
N LEU A 343 -25.23 14.68 16.67
CA LEU A 343 -24.05 15.31 16.08
C LEU A 343 -23.63 16.52 16.91
N THR A 344 -22.34 16.61 17.20
CA THR A 344 -21.77 17.69 18.00
C THR A 344 -20.38 18.10 17.55
N SER A 345 -20.03 19.35 17.83
CA SER A 345 -18.65 19.85 17.76
C SER A 345 -17.90 19.73 19.09
N ASP A 346 -18.54 19.23 20.16
CA ASP A 346 -17.93 19.10 21.49
C ASP A 346 -17.46 17.65 21.72
N PRO A 347 -16.14 17.38 21.63
CA PRO A 347 -15.63 16.03 21.86
C PRO A 347 -15.81 15.58 23.31
N THR A 348 -15.97 16.49 24.27
CA THR A 348 -16.10 16.13 25.69
C THR A 348 -17.41 15.40 25.98
N SER A 349 -18.53 15.96 25.50
CA SER A 349 -19.87 15.37 25.69
C SER A 349 -20.04 14.05 24.92
N LEU A 350 -19.50 13.97 23.70
CA LEU A 350 -19.51 12.73 22.92
C LEU A 350 -18.70 11.62 23.59
N LYS A 351 -17.49 11.91 24.10
CA LYS A 351 -16.66 10.94 24.82
C LYS A 351 -17.33 10.46 26.12
N ALA A 352 -18.05 11.34 26.82
CA ALA A 352 -18.85 10.94 27.98
C ALA A 352 -19.99 9.96 27.61
N ALA A 353 -20.64 10.16 26.46
CA ALA A 353 -21.65 9.24 25.95
C ALA A 353 -21.05 7.89 25.49
N ILE A 354 -19.81 7.87 25.01
CA ILE A 354 -19.04 6.63 24.73
C ILE A 354 -18.77 5.88 26.04
N ASP A 355 -18.25 6.57 27.06
CA ASP A 355 -17.91 5.96 28.36
C ASP A 355 -19.12 5.36 29.09
N ALA A 356 -20.33 5.88 28.84
CA ALA A 356 -21.58 5.40 29.43
C ALA A 356 -22.09 4.05 28.88
N MET A 357 -21.48 3.45 27.84
CA MET A 357 -21.94 2.17 27.31
C MET A 357 -21.83 1.03 28.32
N ILE A 358 -22.80 0.13 28.28
CA ILE A 358 -22.80 -1.10 29.07
C ILE A 358 -23.16 -2.23 28.11
N SER A 359 -22.37 -3.31 28.11
CA SER A 359 -22.63 -4.47 27.27
C SER A 359 -23.73 -5.35 27.85
N GLY A 360 -24.49 -6.01 26.98
CA GLY A 360 -25.53 -6.96 27.35
C GLY A 360 -26.62 -7.08 26.29
N GLY A 361 -27.45 -8.11 26.41
CA GLY A 361 -28.53 -8.35 25.45
C GLY A 361 -28.05 -8.97 24.15
N TRP A 362 -28.78 -8.67 23.07
CA TRP A 362 -28.64 -9.29 21.74
C TRP A 362 -28.06 -8.30 20.73
N THR A 363 -28.09 -8.60 19.42
CA THR A 363 -27.41 -7.81 18.38
C THR A 363 -28.42 -7.28 17.35
N ASN A 364 -28.87 -6.03 17.51
CA ASN A 364 -29.84 -5.35 16.63
C ASN A 364 -29.15 -4.29 15.75
N LEU A 365 -28.36 -4.75 14.78
CA LEU A 365 -27.60 -3.88 13.90
C LEU A 365 -28.49 -2.90 13.12
N LYS A 366 -29.66 -3.36 12.68
CA LYS A 366 -30.66 -2.56 11.96
C LYS A 366 -30.96 -1.26 12.69
N GLU A 367 -31.34 -1.35 13.96
CA GLU A 367 -31.79 -0.18 14.73
C GLU A 367 -30.62 0.79 15.00
N GLY A 368 -29.39 0.28 15.13
CA GLY A 368 -28.19 1.12 15.20
C GLY A 368 -27.98 1.97 13.93
N ILE A 369 -28.12 1.35 12.77
CA ILE A 369 -28.00 2.01 11.45
C ILE A 369 -29.15 3.00 11.23
N ASP A 370 -30.39 2.61 11.52
CA ASP A 370 -31.57 3.48 11.33
C ASP A 370 -31.46 4.76 12.16
N LEU A 371 -30.99 4.66 13.42
CA LEU A 371 -30.81 5.81 14.30
C LEU A 371 -29.71 6.74 13.81
N ALA A 372 -28.59 6.20 13.34
CA ALA A 372 -27.50 6.99 12.78
C ALA A 372 -27.88 7.65 11.46
N LYS A 373 -28.57 6.92 10.57
CA LYS A 373 -29.10 7.48 9.34
C LYS A 373 -30.13 8.58 9.62
N THR A 374 -31.00 8.39 10.61
CA THR A 374 -32.00 9.41 10.97
C THR A 374 -31.33 10.68 11.47
N GLU A 375 -30.24 10.57 12.23
CA GLU A 375 -29.46 11.73 12.66
C GLU A 375 -28.77 12.44 11.49
N LEU A 376 -28.20 11.69 10.53
CA LEU A 376 -27.52 12.22 9.33
C LEU A 376 -28.48 12.74 8.23
N ASP A 377 -29.78 12.47 8.34
CA ASP A 377 -30.81 12.85 7.34
C ASP A 377 -31.89 13.73 8.01
N ASN A 378 -31.47 14.58 8.96
CA ASN A 378 -32.38 15.45 9.71
C ASN A 378 -31.86 16.90 9.84
N PRO A 379 -31.72 17.64 8.73
CA PRO A 379 -31.23 19.02 8.73
C PRO A 379 -32.14 20.01 9.49
N GLY A 380 -33.31 19.56 9.95
CA GLY A 380 -34.32 20.37 10.64
C GLY A 380 -34.17 20.46 12.16
N ASP A 381 -33.31 19.64 12.79
CA ASP A 381 -33.09 19.66 14.24
C ASP A 381 -31.86 20.47 14.69
N GLY A 382 -31.03 20.90 13.72
CA GLY A 382 -29.87 21.78 13.91
C GLY A 382 -28.58 21.06 14.32
N HIS A 383 -28.56 19.73 14.39
CA HIS A 383 -27.36 18.94 14.64
C HIS A 383 -26.70 18.48 13.34
N ASP A 384 -27.51 18.06 12.37
CA ASP A 384 -27.10 17.88 10.98
C ASP A 384 -27.19 19.23 10.23
N ARG A 385 -26.17 19.51 9.40
CA ARG A 385 -26.06 20.78 8.68
C ARG A 385 -26.89 20.72 7.40
N ALA A 386 -27.83 21.64 7.28
CA ALA A 386 -28.67 21.83 6.09
C ALA A 386 -27.93 22.26 4.80
N ASP A 387 -26.60 22.21 4.78
CA ASP A 387 -25.77 22.70 3.68
C ASP A 387 -25.70 21.74 2.48
N GLY A 388 -25.99 20.44 2.70
CA GLY A 388 -26.00 19.40 1.66
C GLY A 388 -24.65 19.22 0.96
N VAL A 389 -23.57 19.74 1.54
CA VAL A 389 -22.18 19.64 1.05
C VAL A 389 -21.28 18.89 2.02
N SER A 390 -21.79 18.62 3.22
CA SER A 390 -21.10 17.83 4.24
C SER A 390 -21.18 16.36 3.88
N LEU A 391 -20.07 15.64 4.06
CA LEU A 391 -20.05 14.21 3.80
C LEU A 391 -20.64 13.48 5.01
N ASP A 392 -21.67 12.68 4.78
CA ASP A 392 -22.29 11.85 5.80
C ASP A 392 -21.60 10.49 5.87
N LYS A 393 -20.92 10.22 6.99
CA LYS A 393 -20.16 8.99 7.18
C LYS A 393 -20.70 8.21 8.39
N MET A 394 -20.84 6.91 8.24
CA MET A 394 -21.29 6.00 9.31
C MET A 394 -20.22 4.96 9.59
N ILE A 395 -19.78 4.84 10.83
CA ILE A 395 -18.78 3.85 11.25
C ILE A 395 -19.44 2.81 12.13
N VAL A 396 -19.69 1.62 11.58
CA VAL A 396 -20.30 0.49 12.26
C VAL A 396 -19.21 -0.39 12.87
N ILE A 397 -19.30 -0.71 14.16
CA ILE A 397 -18.39 -1.68 14.82
C ILE A 397 -19.24 -2.76 15.49
N THR A 398 -19.00 -4.04 15.16
CA THR A 398 -19.76 -5.19 15.69
C THR A 398 -18.92 -6.45 15.77
N ASP A 399 -19.19 -7.30 16.77
CA ASP A 399 -18.56 -8.63 16.93
C ASP A 399 -19.48 -9.80 16.61
N GLY A 400 -20.69 -9.54 16.14
CA GLY A 400 -21.69 -10.58 15.93
C GLY A 400 -22.64 -10.31 14.79
N ASN A 401 -23.32 -11.37 14.37
CA ASN A 401 -24.34 -11.30 13.33
C ASN A 401 -25.65 -10.73 13.89
N PRO A 402 -26.41 -9.96 13.08
CA PRO A 402 -27.73 -9.48 13.48
C PRO A 402 -28.63 -10.64 13.88
N ASN A 403 -29.21 -10.56 15.08
CA ASN A 403 -30.11 -11.57 15.62
C ASN A 403 -31.34 -10.93 16.29
N ARG A 404 -31.52 -9.61 16.09
CA ARG A 404 -32.68 -8.81 16.46
C ARG A 404 -33.03 -7.81 15.36
N PRO A 405 -34.31 -7.40 15.26
CA PRO A 405 -35.45 -7.80 16.10
C PRO A 405 -35.92 -9.26 15.84
N LEU A 406 -36.46 -9.95 16.86
CA LEU A 406 -36.95 -11.35 16.70
C LEU A 406 -38.27 -11.45 15.92
N ASP A 407 -39.02 -10.35 15.86
CA ASP A 407 -40.37 -10.31 15.29
C ASP A 407 -40.36 -9.88 13.81
N GLY A 408 -39.17 -9.80 13.19
CA GLY A 408 -38.98 -9.38 11.80
C GLY A 408 -39.30 -10.50 10.79
N ASP A 409 -40.31 -10.27 9.96
CA ASP A 409 -40.29 -10.69 8.56
C ASP A 409 -39.98 -9.41 7.77
N PRO A 410 -38.77 -9.27 7.20
CA PRO A 410 -37.76 -10.30 6.93
C PRO A 410 -36.81 -10.60 8.12
N PRO A 411 -35.96 -11.65 8.02
CA PRO A 411 -34.97 -12.00 9.04
C PRO A 411 -34.02 -10.85 9.43
N PRO A 412 -33.46 -10.84 10.65
CA PRO A 412 -32.64 -9.74 11.19
C PRO A 412 -31.48 -9.27 10.29
N ASP A 413 -30.82 -10.18 9.58
CA ASP A 413 -29.75 -9.92 8.64
C ASP A 413 -30.27 -9.19 7.39
N VAL A 414 -31.40 -9.60 6.84
CA VAL A 414 -32.06 -8.91 5.72
C VAL A 414 -32.55 -7.52 6.17
N ASP A 415 -33.05 -7.43 7.40
CA ASP A 415 -33.54 -6.21 8.00
C ASP A 415 -32.43 -5.16 8.17
N ALA A 416 -31.27 -5.58 8.68
CA ALA A 416 -30.08 -4.73 8.79
C ALA A 416 -29.49 -4.36 7.43
N LYS A 417 -29.50 -5.29 6.45
CA LYS A 417 -29.15 -5.00 5.06
C LYS A 417 -30.04 -3.91 4.47
N ASN A 418 -31.36 -4.02 4.63
CA ASN A 418 -32.29 -3.03 4.11
C ASN A 418 -32.05 -1.64 4.72
N ALA A 419 -31.75 -1.56 6.02
CA ALA A 419 -31.39 -0.31 6.68
C ALA A 419 -30.10 0.29 6.09
N ALA A 420 -29.06 -0.54 5.87
CA ALA A 420 -27.82 -0.11 5.25
C ALA A 420 -28.03 0.38 3.80
N ASP A 421 -28.81 -0.35 3.00
CA ASP A 421 -29.15 0.04 1.63
C ASP A 421 -29.91 1.38 1.58
N VAL A 422 -30.82 1.61 2.54
CA VAL A 422 -31.55 2.87 2.67
C VAL A 422 -30.63 4.03 3.09
N ALA A 423 -29.64 3.78 3.95
CA ALA A 423 -28.64 4.78 4.31
C ALA A 423 -27.70 5.11 3.14
N LYS A 424 -27.18 4.10 2.44
CA LYS A 424 -26.36 4.28 1.23
C LYS A 424 -27.10 5.03 0.13
N ALA A 425 -28.38 4.72 -0.08
CA ALA A 425 -29.21 5.43 -1.05
C ALA A 425 -29.47 6.90 -0.67
N ALA A 426 -29.33 7.27 0.61
CA ALA A 426 -29.42 8.65 1.08
C ALA A 426 -28.08 9.41 0.95
N GLY A 427 -27.02 8.77 0.46
CA GLY A 427 -25.69 9.38 0.33
C GLY A 427 -24.76 9.13 1.52
N VAL A 428 -25.20 8.35 2.52
CA VAL A 428 -24.37 8.00 3.66
C VAL A 428 -23.36 6.92 3.26
N GLU A 429 -22.09 7.19 3.53
CA GLU A 429 -21.03 6.22 3.31
C GLU A 429 -20.78 5.39 4.59
N ILE A 430 -20.90 4.08 4.48
CA ILE A 430 -20.86 3.16 5.61
C ILE A 430 -19.54 2.40 5.62
N PHE A 431 -18.73 2.67 6.63
CA PHE A 431 -17.54 1.90 7.00
C PHE A 431 -17.92 0.88 8.08
N VAL A 432 -17.43 -0.33 7.97
CA VAL A 432 -17.76 -1.43 8.88
C VAL A 432 -16.48 -2.06 9.41
N VAL A 433 -16.40 -2.21 10.73
CA VAL A 433 -15.36 -2.95 11.43
C VAL A 433 -15.97 -4.19 12.08
N GLY A 434 -15.71 -5.35 11.50
CA GLY A 434 -16.12 -6.65 12.07
C GLY A 434 -15.04 -7.16 13.01
N VAL A 435 -15.40 -7.45 14.26
CA VAL A 435 -14.46 -7.87 15.32
C VAL A 435 -14.63 -9.35 15.65
N GLY A 436 -13.54 -10.09 15.75
CA GLY A 436 -13.56 -11.51 16.09
C GLY A 436 -13.96 -12.42 14.92
N SER A 437 -14.08 -13.71 15.22
CA SER A 437 -14.38 -14.75 14.23
C SER A 437 -15.86 -15.06 14.05
N ASP A 438 -16.72 -14.53 14.92
CA ASP A 438 -18.16 -14.87 14.96
C ASP A 438 -19.00 -14.02 13.98
N VAL A 439 -18.39 -12.99 13.39
CA VAL A 439 -19.00 -12.16 12.34
C VAL A 439 -19.00 -12.87 10.99
N ASP A 440 -20.08 -12.67 10.22
CA ASP A 440 -20.10 -12.99 8.80
C ASP A 440 -19.45 -11.83 8.02
N ALA A 441 -18.15 -11.96 7.77
CA ALA A 441 -17.37 -10.98 7.04
C ALA A 441 -17.90 -10.74 5.62
N THR A 442 -18.47 -11.77 4.97
CA THR A 442 -19.02 -11.65 3.62
C THR A 442 -20.28 -10.79 3.63
N TYR A 443 -21.17 -11.03 4.59
CA TYR A 443 -22.36 -10.22 4.83
C TYR A 443 -22.00 -8.77 5.18
N LEU A 444 -21.09 -8.55 6.13
CA LEU A 444 -20.69 -7.20 6.52
C LEU A 444 -20.05 -6.42 5.36
N THR A 445 -19.25 -7.08 4.53
CA THR A 445 -18.60 -6.48 3.35
C THR A 445 -19.60 -6.16 2.24
N ASN A 446 -20.47 -7.11 1.89
CA ASN A 446 -21.29 -6.99 0.68
C ASN A 446 -22.65 -6.34 0.93
N ASP A 447 -23.20 -6.51 2.13
CA ASP A 447 -24.58 -6.12 2.43
C ASP A 447 -24.67 -4.87 3.30
N ILE A 448 -23.74 -4.67 4.24
CA ILE A 448 -23.73 -3.51 5.14
C ILE A 448 -22.85 -2.38 4.60
N ALA A 449 -21.55 -2.62 4.44
CA ALA A 449 -20.60 -1.60 4.00
C ALA A 449 -20.96 -0.97 2.65
N THR A 450 -20.47 0.25 2.41
CA THR A 450 -20.48 0.83 1.05
C THR A 450 -19.65 -0.04 0.12
N ALA A 451 -20.11 -0.23 -1.12
CA ALA A 451 -19.41 -1.07 -2.09
C ALA A 451 -18.12 -0.39 -2.56
N GLY A 452 -16.99 -1.07 -2.40
CA GLY A 452 -15.67 -0.53 -2.75
C GLY A 452 -14.58 -1.15 -1.88
N ALA A 453 -13.32 -1.00 -2.29
CA ALA A 453 -12.21 -1.26 -1.37
C ALA A 453 -12.15 -0.11 -0.35
N GLY A 454 -11.92 -0.43 0.94
CA GLY A 454 -11.77 0.58 2.00
C GLY A 454 -13.00 0.82 2.89
N HIS A 455 -14.06 0.03 2.75
CA HIS A 455 -15.29 0.20 3.56
C HIS A 455 -15.57 -0.94 4.53
N TYR A 456 -14.86 -2.06 4.43
CA TYR A 456 -14.89 -3.14 5.42
C TYR A 456 -13.49 -3.44 5.96
N TYR A 457 -13.41 -3.56 7.27
CA TYR A 457 -12.20 -3.87 8.02
C TYR A 457 -12.48 -5.02 8.97
N SER A 458 -11.55 -5.97 9.06
CA SER A 458 -11.62 -7.07 10.01
C SER A 458 -10.62 -6.85 11.13
N ALA A 459 -11.08 -6.97 12.37
CA ALA A 459 -10.25 -6.97 13.56
C ALA A 459 -10.31 -8.37 14.20
N SER A 460 -9.16 -8.97 14.54
CA SER A 460 -9.14 -10.25 15.26
C SER A 460 -9.74 -10.13 16.66
N ASP A 461 -9.60 -8.96 17.28
CA ASP A 461 -10.08 -8.61 18.59
C ASP A 461 -10.17 -7.08 18.74
N TYR A 462 -10.61 -6.62 19.90
CA TYR A 462 -10.83 -5.21 20.18
C TYR A 462 -9.54 -4.38 20.34
N SER A 463 -8.36 -5.00 20.44
CA SER A 463 -7.09 -4.27 20.54
C SER A 463 -6.66 -3.63 19.22
N GLY A 464 -7.10 -4.19 18.08
CA GLY A 464 -6.82 -3.64 16.75
C GLY A 464 -7.73 -2.48 16.31
N LEU A 465 -8.76 -2.13 17.11
CA LEU A 465 -9.74 -1.12 16.71
C LEU A 465 -9.15 0.28 16.54
N GLN A 466 -8.23 0.68 17.41
CA GLN A 466 -7.62 2.01 17.35
C GLN A 466 -6.86 2.20 16.03
N THR A 467 -6.07 1.18 15.65
CA THR A 467 -5.37 1.11 14.36
C THR A 467 -6.33 1.28 13.19
N ILE A 468 -7.38 0.48 13.14
CA ILE A 468 -8.36 0.49 12.05
C ILE A 468 -9.04 1.86 11.95
N LEU A 469 -9.54 2.38 13.07
CA LEU A 469 -10.24 3.67 13.10
C LEU A 469 -9.34 4.84 12.71
N SER A 470 -8.06 4.81 13.09
CA SER A 470 -7.09 5.85 12.71
C SER A 470 -6.73 5.86 11.22
N GLY A 471 -6.93 4.73 10.52
CA GLY A 471 -6.65 4.58 9.10
C GLY A 471 -7.86 4.78 8.19
N LEU A 472 -9.04 5.12 8.73
CA LEU A 472 -10.22 5.41 7.91
C LEU A 472 -10.03 6.74 7.17
N ASP A 473 -10.09 6.68 5.84
CA ASP A 473 -10.17 7.88 5.02
C ASP A 473 -11.64 8.34 4.94
N LEU A 474 -11.94 9.50 5.50
CA LEU A 474 -13.28 10.10 5.48
C LEU A 474 -13.36 11.31 4.53
N CYS A 475 -12.28 11.62 3.80
CA CYS A 475 -12.14 12.91 3.11
C CYS A 475 -12.42 12.85 1.60
N ASP A 476 -12.55 11.64 1.03
CA ASP A 476 -12.91 11.42 -0.37
C ASP A 476 -14.42 11.17 -0.57
#